data_AF-A0A9C6DTZ3-F1
#
_entry.id   AF-A0A9C6DTZ3-F1
#
_cell.length_a   1.000
_cell.length_b   1.000
_cell.length_c   1.000
_cell.angle_alpha   90.00
_cell.angle_beta   90.00
_cell.angle_gamma   90.00
#
_symmetry.space_group_name_H-M   'P 1'
#
loop_
_entity.id
_entity.type
_entity.pdbx_description
1 polymer ?
#
loop_
_entity_poly.entity_id
_entity_poly.type
_entity_poly.pdbx_seq_one_letter_code
_entity_poly.pdbx_strand_id
1 'polypeptide(L)'
;MTDPRLRQLIIKTGVVKRLTKEKTVYEREVVIERQRLDKFKTEGADEHVLKKQEEVIEECLMMLPDAVRRLQREYALLQKFLEDEVELKETKEYVVAEQVLAAAEEVIPKNVKF
;
A
#
# COMPACT_ATOMS: atom_id res chain seq x y z
N MET A 1 -0.39 -35.13 1.20
CA MET A 1 -0.88 -34.00 0.38
C MET A 1 -0.76 -32.76 1.24
N THR A 2 -0.13 -31.69 0.74
CA THR A 2 0.01 -30.43 1.51
C THR A 2 -1.36 -29.84 1.77
N ASP A 3 -1.62 -29.34 2.98
CA ASP A 3 -2.89 -28.71 3.35
C ASP A 3 -3.22 -27.59 2.35
N PRO A 4 -4.35 -27.66 1.60
CA PRO A 4 -4.73 -26.67 0.60
C PRO A 4 -4.83 -25.24 1.15
N ARG A 5 -5.09 -25.07 2.45
CA ARG A 5 -5.19 -23.77 3.11
C ARG A 5 -3.84 -23.04 3.19
N LEU A 6 -2.74 -23.78 3.34
CA LEU A 6 -1.39 -23.20 3.32
C LEU A 6 -1.08 -22.54 1.98
N ARG A 7 -1.54 -23.15 0.88
CA ARG A 7 -1.42 -22.54 -0.45
C ARG A 7 -2.25 -21.25 -0.56
N GLN A 8 -3.44 -21.22 0.02
CA GLN A 8 -4.28 -20.02 0.05
C GLN A 8 -3.62 -18.90 0.87
N LEU A 9 -3.03 -19.23 2.03
CA LEU A 9 -2.25 -18.27 2.83
C LEU A 9 -1.14 -17.63 2.01
N ILE A 10 -0.32 -18.43 1.31
CA ILE A 10 0.77 -17.90 0.47
C ILE A 10 0.23 -16.93 -0.58
N ILE A 11 -0.88 -17.28 -1.25
CA ILE A 11 -1.47 -16.45 -2.30
C ILE A 11 -1.99 -15.13 -1.73
N LYS A 12 -2.83 -15.18 -0.69
CA LYS A 12 -3.44 -14.00 -0.07
C LYS A 12 -2.38 -13.08 0.53
N THR A 13 -1.40 -13.64 1.23
CA THR A 13 -0.24 -12.92 1.76
C THR A 13 0.55 -12.23 0.65
N GLY A 14 0.79 -12.92 -0.47
CA GLY A 14 1.46 -12.33 -1.63
C GLY A 14 0.70 -11.17 -2.25
N VAL A 15 -0.64 -11.21 -2.26
CA VAL A 15 -1.48 -10.11 -2.73
C VAL A 15 -1.33 -8.89 -1.83
N VAL A 16 -1.52 -9.05 -0.51
CA VAL A 16 -1.37 -7.95 0.46
C VAL A 16 0.03 -7.34 0.37
N LYS A 17 1.09 -8.16 0.37
CA LYS A 17 2.48 -7.69 0.26
C LYS A 17 2.73 -6.83 -0.99
N ARG A 18 2.15 -7.19 -2.14
CA ARG A 18 2.30 -6.41 -3.38
C ARG A 18 1.55 -5.08 -3.30
N LEU A 19 0.32 -5.09 -2.79
CA LEU A 19 -0.48 -3.87 -2.65
C LEU A 19 0.13 -2.91 -1.63
N THR A 20 0.70 -3.41 -0.53
CA THR A 20 1.49 -2.61 0.42
C THR A 20 2.62 -1.90 -0.29
N LYS A 21 3.41 -2.62 -1.10
CA LYS A 21 4.53 -2.04 -1.85
C LYS A 21 4.05 -1.01 -2.88
N GLU A 22 2.99 -1.33 -3.63
CA GLU A 22 2.41 -0.42 -4.63
C GLU A 22 2.01 0.91 -4.00
N LYS A 23 1.24 0.87 -2.91
CA LYS A 23 0.84 2.06 -2.14
C LYS A 23 2.05 2.86 -1.67
N THR A 24 3.05 2.21 -1.08
CA THR A 24 4.28 2.89 -0.63
C THR A 24 5.06 3.54 -1.77
N VAL A 25 5.06 2.94 -2.96
CA VAL A 25 5.73 3.54 -4.14
C VAL A 25 5.00 4.81 -4.59
N TYR A 26 3.67 4.77 -4.69
CA TYR A 26 2.90 5.97 -5.06
C TYR A 26 3.05 7.10 -4.05
N GLU A 27 3.10 6.81 -2.74
CA GLU A 27 3.35 7.84 -1.73
C GLU A 27 4.75 8.45 -1.86
N ARG A 28 5.77 7.63 -2.15
CA ARG A 28 7.12 8.13 -2.39
C ARG A 28 7.18 9.03 -3.61
N GLU A 29 6.46 8.69 -4.67
CA GLU A 29 6.40 9.52 -5.88
C GLU A 29 5.82 10.91 -5.58
N VAL A 30 4.73 10.97 -4.81
CA VAL A 30 4.15 12.24 -4.36
C VAL A 30 5.17 13.06 -3.57
N VAL A 31 5.97 12.44 -2.69
CA VAL A 31 7.02 13.14 -1.94
C VAL A 31 8.11 13.67 -2.87
N ILE A 32 8.57 12.86 -3.83
CA ILE A 32 9.59 13.25 -4.81
C ILE A 32 9.13 14.44 -5.64
N GLU A 33 7.90 14.39 -6.17
CA GLU A 33 7.38 15.46 -7.02
C GLU A 33 7.09 16.75 -6.23
N ARG A 34 6.74 16.64 -4.94
CA ARG A 34 6.67 17.80 -4.03
C ARG A 34 8.03 18.43 -3.77
N GLN A 35 9.06 17.61 -3.51
CA GLN A 35 10.44 18.11 -3.36
C GLN A 35 10.94 18.79 -4.63
N ARG A 36 10.56 18.26 -5.81
CA ARG A 36 10.86 18.90 -7.09
C ARG A 36 10.16 20.25 -7.24
N LEU A 37 8.89 20.38 -6.84
CA LEU A 37 8.19 21.67 -6.81
C LEU A 37 8.90 22.69 -5.92
N ASP A 38 9.32 22.28 -4.72
CA ASP A 38 10.04 23.16 -3.79
C ASP A 38 11.39 23.61 -4.35
N LYS A 39 12.07 22.72 -5.08
CA LYS A 39 13.29 23.06 -5.82
C LYS A 39 13.01 24.11 -6.90
N PHE A 40 11.97 23.94 -7.72
CA PHE A 40 11.61 24.94 -8.73
C PHE A 40 11.27 26.31 -8.13
N LYS A 41 10.58 26.34 -6.98
CA LYS A 41 10.33 27.58 -6.25
C LYS A 41 11.62 28.25 -5.80
N THR A 42 12.57 27.47 -5.27
CA THR A 42 13.87 27.97 -4.79
C THR A 42 14.74 28.50 -5.92
N GLU A 43 14.65 27.89 -7.10
CA GLU A 43 15.38 28.29 -8.31
C GLU A 43 14.72 29.47 -9.05
N GLY A 44 13.58 29.97 -8.56
CA GLY A 44 12.88 31.11 -9.17
C GLY A 44 12.21 30.77 -10.51
N ALA A 45 11.77 29.51 -10.68
CA ALA A 45 11.00 29.10 -11.85
C ALA A 45 9.72 29.94 -12.01
N ASP A 46 9.29 30.13 -13.26
CA ASP A 46 8.07 30.89 -13.57
C ASP A 46 6.79 30.15 -13.18
N GLU A 47 5.67 30.89 -13.18
CA GLU A 47 4.36 30.37 -12.79
C GLU A 47 3.87 29.20 -13.66
N HIS A 48 4.24 29.17 -14.94
CA HIS A 48 3.84 28.09 -15.84
C HIS A 48 4.53 26.78 -15.45
N VAL A 49 5.83 26.82 -15.13
CA VAL A 49 6.57 25.65 -14.65
C VAL A 49 6.02 25.15 -13.31
N LEU A 50 5.73 26.06 -12.38
CA LEU A 50 5.18 25.70 -11.07
C LEU A 50 3.81 25.04 -11.19
N LYS A 51 2.89 25.62 -11.99
CA LYS A 51 1.57 25.03 -12.25
C LYS A 51 1.67 23.66 -12.90
N LYS A 52 2.58 23.49 -13.86
CA LYS A 52 2.74 22.19 -14.51
C LYS A 52 3.22 21.12 -13.53
N GLN A 53 4.10 21.50 -12.60
CA GLN A 53 4.56 20.59 -11.57
C GLN A 53 3.46 20.27 -10.53
N GLU A 54 2.56 21.20 -10.24
CA GLU A 54 1.37 20.94 -9.41
C GLU A 54 0.43 19.93 -10.08
N GLU A 55 0.18 20.03 -11.39
CA GLU A 55 -0.59 19.03 -12.14
C GLU A 55 0.04 17.63 -12.06
N VAL A 56 1.37 17.52 -12.16
CA VAL A 56 2.08 16.24 -12.00
C VAL A 56 1.85 15.66 -10.61
N ILE A 57 1.89 16.49 -9.55
CA ILE A 57 1.60 16.04 -8.18
C ILE A 57 0.15 15.55 -8.06
N GLU A 58 -0.81 16.24 -8.68
CA GLU A 58 -2.22 15.82 -8.71
C GLU A 58 -2.38 14.46 -9.41
N GLU A 59 -1.72 14.24 -10.54
CA GLU A 59 -1.70 12.95 -11.23
C GLU A 59 -1.17 11.82 -10.33
N CYS A 60 -0.08 12.05 -9.60
CA CYS A 60 0.44 11.08 -8.63
C CYS A 60 -0.56 10.80 -7.49
N LEU A 61 -1.23 11.85 -6.98
CA LEU A 61 -2.22 11.72 -5.91
C LEU A 61 -3.45 10.92 -6.36
N MET A 62 -3.87 11.05 -7.62
CA MET A 62 -5.02 10.32 -8.16
C MET A 62 -4.85 8.79 -8.14
N MET A 63 -3.62 8.29 -8.06
CA MET A 63 -3.32 6.85 -8.01
C MET A 63 -3.52 6.24 -6.61
N LEU A 64 -3.42 7.05 -5.55
CA LEU A 64 -3.44 6.56 -4.17
C LEU A 64 -4.80 6.00 -3.69
N PRO A 65 -5.96 6.63 -4.01
CA PRO A 65 -7.24 6.18 -3.47
C PRO A 65 -7.56 4.72 -3.77
N ASP A 66 -7.35 4.29 -5.01
CA ASP A 66 -7.67 2.93 -5.43
C ASP A 66 -6.64 1.92 -4.89
N ALA A 67 -5.35 2.27 -4.83
CA ALA A 67 -4.34 1.45 -4.19
C ALA A 67 -4.65 1.20 -2.70
N VAL A 68 -5.05 2.24 -1.96
CA VAL A 68 -5.47 2.14 -0.56
C VAL A 68 -6.72 1.27 -0.42
N ARG A 69 -7.75 1.49 -1.26
CA ARG A 69 -8.99 0.72 -1.22
C ARG A 69 -8.74 -0.77 -1.47
N ARG A 70 -7.93 -1.11 -2.48
CA ARG A 70 -7.57 -2.50 -2.78
C ARG A 70 -6.79 -3.12 -1.62
N LEU A 71 -5.82 -2.40 -1.06
CA LEU A 71 -5.03 -2.87 0.08
C LEU A 71 -5.91 -3.15 1.30
N GLN A 72 -6.81 -2.23 1.67
CA GLN A 72 -7.75 -2.40 2.79
C GLN A 72 -8.65 -3.63 2.61
N ARG A 73 -9.16 -3.84 1.39
CA ARG A 73 -10.00 -5.02 1.10
C ARG A 73 -9.23 -6.32 1.29
N GLU A 74 -8.07 -6.45 0.66
CA GLU A 74 -7.29 -7.69 0.72
C GLU A 74 -6.67 -7.93 2.10
N TYR A 75 -6.33 -6.85 2.83
CA TYR A 75 -5.96 -6.90 4.24
C TYR A 75 -7.07 -7.54 5.08
N ALA A 76 -8.31 -7.03 4.98
CA ALA A 76 -9.44 -7.55 5.75
C ALA A 76 -9.73 -9.02 5.39
N LEU A 77 -9.59 -9.39 4.11
CA LEU A 77 -9.77 -10.78 3.66
C LEU A 77 -8.68 -11.72 4.20
N LEU A 78 -7.42 -11.28 4.27
CA LEU A 78 -6.34 -12.07 4.84
C LEU A 78 -6.46 -12.17 6.36
N GLN A 79 -6.79 -11.06 7.03
CA GLN A 79 -7.02 -11.03 8.47
C GLN A 79 -8.13 -12.01 8.87
N LYS A 80 -9.29 -11.92 8.22
CA LYS A 80 -10.39 -12.86 8.45
C LYS A 80 -9.96 -14.32 8.19
N PHE A 81 -9.18 -14.57 7.15
CA PHE A 81 -8.68 -15.92 6.87
C PHE A 81 -7.79 -16.46 8.00
N LEU A 82 -6.96 -15.62 8.64
CA LEU A 82 -6.17 -16.02 9.81
C LEU A 82 -7.04 -16.29 11.04
N GLU A 83 -8.10 -15.51 11.23
CA GLU A 83 -9.08 -15.71 12.31
C GLU A 83 -9.91 -16.99 12.14
N ASP A 84 -10.23 -17.35 10.89
CA ASP A 84 -10.98 -18.56 10.57
C ASP A 84 -10.12 -19.84 10.65
N GLU A 85 -8.79 -19.72 10.51
CA GLU A 85 -7.83 -20.84 10.36
C GLU A 85 -6.74 -20.85 11.46
N VAL A 86 -7.11 -20.51 12.70
CA VAL A 86 -6.18 -20.35 13.84
C VAL A 86 -5.37 -21.60 14.16
N GLU A 87 -5.86 -22.79 13.82
CA GLU A 87 -5.12 -24.04 13.96
C GLU A 87 -3.82 -24.07 13.14
N LEU A 88 -3.69 -23.20 12.13
CA LEU A 88 -2.50 -23.08 11.30
C LEU A 88 -1.45 -22.13 11.89
N LYS A 89 -1.67 -21.55 13.08
CA LYS A 89 -0.80 -20.53 13.70
C LYS A 89 0.68 -20.93 13.85
N GLU A 90 0.96 -22.22 14.00
CA GLU A 90 2.33 -22.74 14.15
C GLU A 90 3.03 -22.96 12.81
N THR A 91 2.33 -22.79 11.69
CA THR A 91 2.90 -22.92 10.36
C THR A 91 3.66 -21.66 9.96
N LYS A 92 4.70 -21.84 9.15
CA LYS A 92 5.51 -20.72 8.65
C LYS A 92 4.68 -19.76 7.82
N GLU A 93 3.75 -20.28 7.03
CA GLU A 93 2.85 -19.52 6.16
C GLU A 93 1.95 -18.58 6.96
N TYR A 94 1.42 -19.03 8.10
CA TYR A 94 0.60 -18.21 8.97
C TYR A 94 1.41 -17.08 9.63
N VAL A 95 2.58 -17.41 10.18
CA VAL A 95 3.47 -16.41 10.80
C VAL A 95 3.91 -15.35 9.78
N VAL A 96 4.20 -15.74 8.54
CA VAL A 96 4.54 -14.79 7.47
C VAL A 96 3.32 -13.92 7.11
N ALA A 97 2.11 -14.48 7.10
CA ALA A 97 0.90 -13.72 6.87
C ALA A 97 0.67 -12.66 7.96
N GLU A 98 0.86 -13.00 9.24
CA GLU A 98 0.76 -12.06 10.36
C GLU A 98 1.77 -10.90 10.22
N GLN A 99 3.03 -11.21 9.89
CA GLN A 99 4.05 -10.19 9.66
C GLN A 99 3.69 -9.25 8.50
N VAL A 100 3.12 -9.79 7.43
CA VAL A 100 2.67 -8.98 6.28
C VAL A 100 1.46 -8.12 6.65
N LEU A 101 0.52 -8.62 7.44
CA LEU A 101 -0.58 -7.80 7.96
C LEU A 101 -0.05 -6.67 8.83
N ALA A 102 0.84 -6.95 9.78
CA ALA A 102 1.43 -5.92 10.64
C ALA A 102 2.10 -4.80 9.81
N ALA A 103 2.91 -5.19 8.80
CA ALA A 103 3.54 -4.21 7.90
C ALA A 103 2.54 -3.45 7.03
N ALA A 104 1.44 -4.09 6.62
CA ALA A 104 0.37 -3.43 5.87
C ALA A 104 -0.43 -2.45 6.74
N GLU A 105 -0.68 -2.79 8.00
CA GLU A 105 -1.42 -1.96 8.95
C GLU A 105 -0.72 -0.62 9.21
N GLU A 106 0.62 -0.62 9.26
CA GLU A 106 1.42 0.62 9.41
C GLU A 106 1.19 1.62 8.28
N VAL A 107 0.87 1.13 7.07
CA VAL A 107 0.66 1.97 5.90
C VAL A 107 -0.82 2.17 5.57
N ILE A 108 -1.74 1.37 6.10
CA ILE A 108 -3.17 1.59 5.89
C ILE A 108 -3.58 2.81 6.71
N PRO A 109 -4.11 3.87 6.07
CA PRO A 109 -4.45 5.06 6.81
C PRO A 109 -5.67 4.78 7.70
N LYS A 110 -5.53 5.06 9.00
CA LYS A 110 -6.51 4.68 10.05
C LYS A 110 -7.83 5.44 9.97
N ASN A 111 -7.92 6.51 9.18
CA ASN A 111 -9.09 7.38 9.06
C ASN A 111 -9.18 8.04 7.66
N VAL A 112 -9.41 7.27 6.60
CA VAL A 112 -9.75 7.87 5.29
C VAL A 112 -11.23 7.64 5.02
N LYS A 113 -12.03 8.67 5.30
CA LYS A 113 -13.31 8.85 4.60
C LYS A 113 -12.95 9.50 3.26
N PHE A 114 -13.17 8.78 2.17
CA PHE A 114 -13.26 9.40 0.84
C PHE A 114 -14.62 10.08 0.71
#